data_AF-A0A453B7S3-F1
#
_entry.id   AF-A0A453B7S3-F1
#
_cell.length_a   1.000
_cell.length_b   1.000
_cell.length_c   1.000
_cell.angle_alpha   90.00
_cell.angle_beta   90.00
_cell.angle_gamma   90.00
#
_symmetry.space_group_name_H-M   'P 1'
#
loop_
_entity.id
_entity.type
_entity.pdbx_description
1 polymer ?
#
loop_
_entity_poly.entity_id
_entity_poly.type
_entity_poly.pdbx_seq_one_letter_code
_entity_poly.pdbx_strand_id
1 'polypeptide(L)'
;ICFRRGLPPGDGVLFYPGEVFSSSKEPVASLRLERILSGMQDIEYLNLYSSKYGREEALALLEKTGAYLGPDRYAHDHGPVDVMRGEVYRTCRS
;
A
#
# COMPACT_ATOMS: atom_id res chain seq x y z
N ILE A 1 18.89 -15.53 -7.77
CA ILE A 1 18.03 -15.47 -6.56
C ILE A 1 17.87 -16.89 -6.04
N CYS A 2 18.18 -17.15 -4.77
CA CYS A 2 18.06 -18.48 -4.17
C CYS A 2 16.90 -18.48 -3.17
N PHE A 3 15.87 -19.29 -3.41
CA PHE A 3 14.74 -19.43 -2.50
C PHE A 3 15.17 -20.19 -1.25
N ARG A 4 14.92 -19.63 -0.07
CA ARG A 4 15.21 -20.30 1.19
C ARG A 4 14.23 -21.48 1.36
N ARG A 5 14.78 -22.64 1.72
CA ARG A 5 13.98 -23.84 2.03
C ARG A 5 13.39 -23.72 3.43
N GLY A 6 12.19 -24.27 3.62
CA GLY A 6 11.50 -24.28 4.92
C GLY A 6 10.69 -23.02 5.23
N LEU A 7 10.61 -22.07 4.30
CA LEU A 7 9.76 -20.88 4.40
C LEU A 7 8.61 -20.95 3.38
N PRO A 8 7.52 -20.21 3.59
CA PRO A 8 6.46 -20.08 2.60
C PRO A 8 7.02 -19.64 1.23
N PRO A 9 6.43 -20.11 0.12
CA PRO A 9 6.87 -19.70 -1.22
C PRO A 9 6.92 -18.18 -1.41
N GLY A 10 8.03 -17.68 -1.95
CA GLY A 10 8.26 -16.24 -2.15
C GLY A 10 8.75 -15.49 -0.91
N ASP A 11 8.89 -16.14 0.25
CA ASP A 11 9.50 -15.51 1.42
C ASP A 11 11.00 -15.20 1.16
N GLY A 12 11.42 -14.01 1.57
CA GLY A 12 12.76 -13.47 1.27
C GLY A 12 13.00 -13.02 -0.19
N VAL A 13 11.98 -13.01 -1.05
CA VAL A 13 12.11 -12.63 -2.47
C VAL A 13 11.01 -11.63 -2.87
N LEU A 14 11.38 -10.39 -3.18
CA LEU A 14 10.44 -9.33 -3.62
C LEU A 14 10.60 -8.93 -5.09
N PHE A 15 11.63 -9.41 -5.78
CA PHE A 15 11.86 -9.23 -7.20
C PHE A 15 12.41 -10.53 -7.80
N TYR A 16 12.26 -10.72 -9.10
CA TYR A 16 12.65 -11.94 -9.83
C TYR A 16 13.63 -11.60 -10.96
N PRO A 17 14.45 -12.55 -11.46
CA PRO A 17 15.28 -12.32 -12.64
C PRO A 17 14.43 -12.14 -13.91
N GLY A 18 14.79 -11.22 -14.80
CA GLY A 18 14.03 -10.95 -16.03
C GLY A 18 14.18 -11.97 -17.16
N GLU A 19 15.18 -12.86 -17.07
CA GLU A 19 15.57 -13.77 -18.16
C GLU A 19 14.58 -14.93 -18.40
N VAL A 20 13.66 -15.22 -17.47
CA VAL A 20 12.77 -16.41 -17.58
C VAL A 20 11.63 -16.19 -18.59
N PHE A 21 11.24 -14.93 -18.84
CA PHE A 21 10.10 -14.59 -19.72
C PHE A 21 10.38 -13.40 -20.65
N SER A 22 11.59 -12.81 -20.63
CA SER A 22 11.95 -11.65 -21.45
C SER A 22 13.39 -11.71 -21.96
N SER A 23 13.71 -10.93 -23.00
CA SER A 23 15.09 -10.69 -23.44
C SER A 23 15.86 -9.73 -22.54
N SER A 24 15.22 -9.17 -21.50
CA SER A 24 15.84 -8.27 -20.53
C SER A 24 16.45 -9.07 -19.39
N LYS A 25 17.66 -8.66 -18.98
CA LYS A 25 18.34 -9.18 -17.79
C LYS A 25 17.98 -8.41 -16.51
N GLU A 26 17.13 -7.41 -16.63
CA GLU A 26 16.76 -6.55 -15.52
C GLU A 26 15.86 -7.29 -14.52
N PRO A 27 15.97 -6.98 -13.22
CA PRO A 27 15.05 -7.51 -12.22
C PRO A 27 13.61 -7.08 -12.47
N VAL A 28 12.66 -8.00 -12.28
CA VAL A 28 11.22 -7.76 -12.38
C VAL A 28 10.62 -7.68 -10.98
N ALA A 29 9.91 -6.61 -10.67
CA ALA A 29 9.24 -6.43 -9.39
C ALA A 29 8.13 -7.47 -9.17
N SER A 30 7.98 -7.95 -7.94
CA SER A 30 6.83 -8.77 -7.58
C SER A 30 5.60 -7.90 -7.32
N LEU A 31 4.41 -8.47 -7.49
CA LEU A 31 3.16 -7.80 -7.13
C LEU A 31 3.16 -7.32 -5.66
N ARG A 32 3.77 -8.07 -4.74
CA ARG A 32 3.89 -7.67 -3.33
C ARG A 32 4.72 -6.40 -3.16
N LEU A 33 5.82 -6.27 -3.90
CA LEU A 33 6.67 -5.08 -3.85
C LEU A 33 5.92 -3.85 -4.37
N GLU A 34 5.20 -4.00 -5.49
CA GLU A 34 4.35 -2.92 -6.03
C GLU A 34 3.26 -2.50 -5.03
N ARG A 35 2.66 -3.44 -4.31
CA ARG A 35 1.64 -3.13 -3.28
C ARG A 35 2.24 -2.43 -2.06
N ILE A 36 3.46 -2.79 -1.65
CA ILE A 36 4.17 -2.05 -0.59
C ILE A 36 4.42 -0.61 -1.03
N LEU A 37 4.88 -0.41 -2.27
CA LEU A 37 5.07 0.94 -2.83
C LEU A 37 3.77 1.74 -2.84
N SER A 38 2.66 1.16 -3.30
CA SER A 38 1.34 1.81 -3.25
C SER A 38 0.93 2.18 -1.82
N GLY A 39 1.17 1.28 -0.85
CA GLY A 39 0.87 1.55 0.56
C GLY A 39 1.72 2.68 1.16
N MET A 40 3.00 2.79 0.76
CA MET A 40 3.85 3.92 1.17
C MET A 40 3.31 5.25 0.63
N GLN A 41 2.85 5.27 -0.63
CA GLN A 41 2.22 6.44 -1.23
C GLN A 41 0.93 6.84 -0.49
N ASP A 42 0.13 5.87 -0.03
CA ASP A 42 -1.06 6.15 0.77
C ASP A 42 -0.75 6.84 2.10
N ILE A 43 0.33 6.43 2.77
CA ILE A 43 0.80 7.06 4.00
C ILE A 43 1.24 8.50 3.72
N GLU A 44 1.96 8.74 2.63
CA GLU A 44 2.34 10.09 2.20
C GLU A 44 1.10 10.97 1.92
N TYR A 45 0.09 10.43 1.25
CA TYR A 45 -1.17 11.17 1.02
C TYR A 45 -1.91 11.48 2.31
N LEU A 46 -1.96 10.55 3.26
CA LEU A 46 -2.57 10.78 4.55
C LEU A 46 -1.81 11.84 5.37
N ASN A 47 -0.48 11.84 5.31
CA ASN A 47 0.35 12.87 5.94
C ASN A 47 0.09 14.26 5.33
N LEU A 48 -0.01 14.35 4.00
CA LEU A 48 -0.36 15.59 3.31
C LEU A 48 -1.78 16.07 3.67
N TYR A 49 -2.75 15.15 3.71
CA TYR A 49 -4.12 15.45 4.14
C TYR A 49 -4.14 15.97 5.58
N SER A 50 -3.45 15.29 6.50
CA SER A 50 -3.32 15.71 7.90
C SER A 50 -2.62 17.06 8.04
N SER A 51 -1.64 17.37 7.17
CA SER A 51 -0.98 18.68 7.17
C SER A 51 -1.91 19.81 6.73
N LYS A 52 -2.90 19.53 5.87
CA LYS A 52 -3.82 20.54 5.32
C LYS A 52 -5.06 20.73 6.20
N TYR A 53 -5.61 19.65 6.74
CA TYR A 53 -6.90 19.66 7.45
C TYR A 53 -6.76 19.36 8.96
N GLY A 54 -5.58 18.97 9.42
CA GLY A 54 -5.33 18.61 10.81
C GLY A 54 -5.45 17.11 11.08
N ARG A 55 -4.90 16.70 12.23
CA ARG A 55 -4.84 15.29 12.65
C ARG A 55 -6.22 14.69 12.90
N GLU A 56 -7.12 15.42 13.56
CA GLU A 56 -8.46 14.92 13.88
C GLU A 56 -9.26 14.58 12.62
N GLU A 57 -9.18 15.43 11.58
CA GLU A 57 -9.84 15.16 10.30
C GLU A 57 -9.23 13.95 9.58
N ALA A 58 -7.92 13.73 9.68
CA ALA A 58 -7.27 12.55 9.12
C ALA A 58 -7.70 11.26 9.85
N LEU A 59 -7.84 11.31 11.18
CA LEU A 59 -8.35 10.19 11.98
C LEU A 59 -9.82 9.91 11.67
N ALA A 60 -10.65 10.95 11.56
CA ALA A 60 -12.05 10.83 11.18
C ALA A 60 -12.21 10.24 9.77
N LEU A 61 -11.32 10.60 8.83
CA LEU A 61 -11.29 10.01 7.50
C LEU A 61 -10.98 8.49 7.55
N LEU A 62 -9.97 8.09 8.33
CA LEU A 62 -9.61 6.67 8.51
C LEU A 62 -10.76 5.86 9.12
N GLU A 63 -11.46 6.43 10.10
CA GLU A 63 -12.63 5.80 10.72
C GLU A 63 -13.82 5.73 9.75
N LYS A 64 -14.15 6.85 9.10
CA LYS A 64 -15.25 6.97 8.11
C LYS A 64 -15.14 5.95 6.98
N THR A 65 -13.91 5.72 6.52
CA THR A 65 -13.62 4.82 5.39
C THR A 65 -13.46 3.37 5.81
N GLY A 66 -13.36 3.10 7.12
CA GLY A 66 -13.06 1.77 7.65
C GLY A 66 -11.61 1.33 7.41
N ALA A 67 -10.72 2.23 7.00
CA ALA A 67 -9.32 1.91 6.73
C ALA A 67 -8.57 1.52 8.02
N TYR A 68 -8.78 2.26 9.10
CA TYR A 68 -8.15 2.01 10.39
C TYR A 68 -8.96 2.58 11.55
N LEU A 69 -9.24 1.74 12.55
CA LEU A 69 -9.91 2.12 13.81
C LEU A 69 -9.06 1.74 15.04
N GLY A 70 -8.06 0.87 14.89
CA GLY A 70 -7.16 0.47 15.96
C GLY A 70 -6.33 -0.76 15.62
N PRO A 71 -5.44 -1.20 16.54
CA PRO A 71 -4.50 -2.30 16.31
C PRO A 71 -5.14 -3.63 15.92
N ASP A 72 -6.36 -3.90 16.41
CA ASP A 72 -7.12 -5.11 16.10
C ASP A 72 -8.28 -4.86 15.11
N ARG A 73 -8.45 -3.63 14.66
CA ARG A 73 -9.59 -3.17 13.85
C ARG A 73 -9.09 -2.31 12.69
N TYR A 74 -8.67 -2.97 11.63
CA TYR A 74 -8.15 -2.35 10.41
C TYR A 74 -8.61 -3.12 9.18
N ALA A 75 -8.52 -2.50 8.01
CA ALA A 75 -8.95 -3.11 6.76
C ALA A 75 -8.18 -4.41 6.46
N HIS A 76 -8.90 -5.49 6.14
CA HIS A 76 -8.33 -6.78 5.74
C HIS A 76 -8.23 -6.96 4.22
N ASP A 77 -8.77 -6.00 3.46
CA ASP A 77 -8.68 -5.93 2.02
C ASP A 77 -8.47 -4.47 1.57
N HIS A 78 -8.21 -4.30 0.28
CA HIS A 78 -7.93 -3.01 -0.33
C HIS A 78 -9.13 -2.04 -0.44
N GLY A 79 -10.37 -2.51 -0.33
CA GLY A 79 -11.57 -1.72 -0.59
C GLY A 79 -11.68 -0.46 0.27
N PRO A 80 -11.56 -0.56 1.61
CA PRO A 80 -11.54 0.62 2.49
C PRO A 80 -10.45 1.64 2.15
N VAL A 81 -9.26 1.18 1.75
CA VAL A 81 -8.14 2.04 1.36
C VAL A 81 -8.46 2.78 0.05
N ASP A 82 -9.11 2.12 -0.91
CA ASP A 82 -9.55 2.74 -2.17
C ASP A 82 -10.64 3.79 -1.94
N VAL A 83 -11.58 3.54 -1.02
CA VAL A 83 -12.58 4.54 -0.59
C VAL A 83 -11.89 5.75 0.05
N MET A 84 -10.91 5.52 0.94
CA MET A 84 -10.12 6.58 1.56
C MET A 84 -9.40 7.44 0.50
N ARG A 85 -8.73 6.82 -0.48
CA ARG A 85 -8.10 7.54 -1.61
C ARG A 85 -9.12 8.41 -2.36
N GLY A 86 -10.30 7.87 -2.63
CA GLY A 86 -11.39 8.60 -3.29
C GLY A 86 -11.89 9.81 -2.50
N GLU A 87 -11.99 9.70 -1.18
CA GLU A 87 -12.33 10.82 -0.28
C GLU A 87 -11.23 11.89 -0.30
N VAL A 88 -9.95 11.51 -0.14
CA VAL A 88 -8.81 12.44 -0.21
C VAL A 88 -8.82 13.20 -1.54
N TYR A 89 -9.01 12.49 -2.66
CA TYR A 89 -9.06 13.10 -3.98
C TYR A 89 -10.17 14.14 -4.10
N ARG A 90 -11.39 13.82 -3.63
CA ARG A 90 -12.54 14.73 -3.69
C ARG A 90 -12.32 15.98 -2.85
N THR A 91 -11.85 15.83 -1.61
CA THR A 91 -11.67 16.93 -0.66
C THR A 91 -10.49 17.83 -1.03
N CYS A 92 -9.41 17.27 -1.60
CA CYS A 92 -8.24 18.06 -1.99
C CYS A 92 -8.38 18.77 -3.34
N ARG A 93 -9.35 18.36 -4.18
CA ARG A 93 -9.63 18.97 -5.48
C ARG A 93 -10.51 20.22 -5.39
N SER A 94 -11.32 20.36 -4.33
CA SER A 94 -12.07 21.57 -4.01
C SER A 94 -11.21 22.62 -3.34
#